data_AF-A0A3C0R305-F1
#
_entry.id   AF-A0A3C0R305-F1
#
_cell.length_a   1.000
_cell.length_b   1.000
_cell.length_c   1.000
_cell.angle_alpha   90.00
_cell.angle_beta   90.00
_cell.angle_gamma   90.00
#
_symmetry.space_group_name_H-M   'P 1'
#
loop_
_entity.id
_entity.type
_entity.pdbx_description
1 polymer ?
#
loop_
_entity_poly.entity_id
_entity_poly.type
_entity_poly.pdbx_seq_one_letter_code
_entity_poly.pdbx_strand_id
1 'polypeptide(L)'
;MQTAVQITFSFEIASMQLTPTFKMGALQVRPTSKIVTMRLAPSQQPQPAMNLQVTFEIAKIQPTGGALGTLRLIPSQQQRPTATGSPSFTVAGLQLVSNFEAAPVQLTPSQQGQASVLVTATFQIATVEFSPSFEIASIMLNSTSKQVAVQLPGAGPGPGDGAPMFEIANLQLTAGGDIGMMQLNLLGHGPKRA
;
A
#
# COMPACT_ATOMS: atom_id res chain seq x y z
N MET A 1 16.06 20.43 -5.16
CA MET A 1 15.09 19.97 -4.15
C MET A 1 14.27 18.85 -4.76
N GLN A 2 14.17 17.68 -4.11
CA GLN A 2 13.28 16.59 -4.54
C GLN A 2 12.05 16.61 -3.63
N THR A 3 10.87 16.87 -4.19
CA THR A 3 9.62 16.93 -3.42
C THR A 3 9.14 15.51 -3.12
N ALA A 4 9.23 15.12 -1.84
CA ALA A 4 8.73 13.83 -1.38
C ALA A 4 7.21 13.87 -1.17
N VAL A 5 6.54 12.83 -1.65
CA VAL A 5 5.10 12.63 -1.51
C VAL A 5 4.82 11.23 -0.98
N GLN A 6 3.68 11.07 -0.34
CA GLN A 6 3.18 9.78 0.10
C GLN A 6 1.93 9.45 -0.70
N ILE A 7 1.91 8.24 -1.26
CA ILE A 7 0.77 7.70 -2.01
C ILE A 7 0.13 6.62 -1.16
N THR A 8 -1.15 6.79 -0.87
CA THR A 8 -1.96 5.82 -0.13
C THR A 8 -2.92 5.13 -1.09
N PHE A 9 -2.81 3.80 -1.12
CA PHE A 9 -3.63 2.87 -1.87
C PHE A 9 -4.64 2.20 -0.95
N SER A 10 -5.82 1.90 -1.48
CA SER A 10 -6.80 1.05 -0.80
C SER A 10 -6.74 -0.37 -1.35
N PHE A 11 -6.55 -1.31 -0.44
CA PHE A 11 -6.36 -2.72 -0.74
C PHE A 11 -7.34 -3.56 0.06
N GLU A 12 -7.79 -4.67 -0.49
CA GLU A 12 -8.42 -5.75 0.26
C GLU A 12 -7.39 -6.86 0.53
N ILE A 13 -7.58 -7.54 1.65
CA ILE A 13 -6.75 -8.67 2.06
C ILE A 13 -7.29 -9.92 1.35
N ALA A 14 -6.46 -10.52 0.51
CA ALA A 14 -6.76 -11.81 -0.11
C ALA A 14 -6.37 -12.97 0.82
N SER A 15 -5.22 -12.86 1.49
CA SER A 15 -4.83 -13.82 2.54
C SER A 15 -3.82 -13.21 3.50
N MET A 16 -3.69 -13.83 4.68
CA MET A 16 -2.74 -13.43 5.72
C MET A 16 -1.95 -14.66 6.16
N GLN A 17 -0.64 -14.51 6.34
CA GLN A 17 0.19 -15.54 6.95
C GLN A 17 0.55 -15.13 8.37
N LEU A 18 0.29 -16.03 9.30
CA LEU A 18 0.63 -15.91 10.70
C LEU A 18 1.85 -16.78 11.03
N THR A 19 2.71 -16.30 11.91
CA THR A 19 3.74 -17.11 12.56
C THR A 19 3.10 -18.17 13.46
N PRO A 20 3.85 -19.19 13.91
CA PRO A 20 3.33 -20.17 14.89
C PRO A 20 2.92 -19.56 16.23
N THR A 21 3.47 -18.38 16.55
CA THR A 21 3.09 -17.58 17.72
C THR A 21 1.89 -16.66 17.44
N PHE A 22 1.16 -16.90 16.35
CA PHE A 22 -0.02 -16.15 15.91
C PHE A 22 0.23 -14.65 15.75
N LYS A 23 1.45 -14.28 15.33
CA LYS A 23 1.76 -12.91 14.90
C LYS A 23 1.63 -12.79 13.40
N MET A 24 1.30 -11.59 12.91
CA MET A 24 1.24 -11.34 11.48
C MET A 24 2.65 -11.38 10.88
N GLY A 25 2.84 -12.17 9.82
CA GLY A 25 4.12 -12.34 9.13
C GLY A 25 4.09 -11.82 7.70
N ALA A 26 3.04 -12.13 6.95
CA ALA A 26 2.87 -11.63 5.58
C ALA A 26 1.40 -11.37 5.24
N LEU A 27 1.18 -10.48 4.28
CA LEU A 27 -0.12 -10.17 3.70
C LEU A 27 -0.08 -10.35 2.20
N GLN A 28 -1.16 -10.90 1.66
CA GLN A 28 -1.44 -10.87 0.24
C GLN A 28 -2.63 -9.95 0.02
N VAL A 29 -2.46 -8.92 -0.79
CA VAL A 29 -3.45 -7.87 -0.97
C VAL A 29 -3.70 -7.57 -2.45
N ARG A 30 -4.91 -7.13 -2.78
CA ARG A 30 -5.29 -6.65 -4.13
C ARG A 30 -5.97 -5.29 -4.07
N PRO A 31 -5.73 -4.38 -5.04
CA PRO A 31 -6.30 -3.05 -4.97
C PRO A 31 -7.83 -3.12 -5.07
N THR A 32 -8.52 -2.30 -4.31
CA THR A 32 -9.98 -2.12 -4.45
C THR A 32 -10.34 -1.00 -5.42
N SER A 33 -9.37 -0.17 -5.79
CA SER A 33 -9.55 0.96 -6.70
C SER A 33 -8.23 1.33 -7.38
N LYS A 34 -8.33 1.94 -8.57
CA LYS A 34 -7.20 2.65 -9.23
C LYS A 34 -6.97 4.05 -8.65
N ILE A 35 -7.93 4.55 -7.88
CA ILE A 35 -7.81 5.85 -7.23
C ILE A 35 -6.90 5.72 -6.02
N VAL A 36 -5.97 6.64 -5.89
CA VAL A 36 -5.06 6.79 -4.77
C VAL A 36 -5.18 8.19 -4.20
N THR A 37 -4.73 8.35 -2.96
CA THR A 37 -4.54 9.69 -2.39
C THR A 37 -3.07 10.03 -2.34
N MET A 38 -2.73 11.24 -2.78
CA MET A 38 -1.41 11.82 -2.65
C MET A 38 -1.44 12.86 -1.55
N ARG A 39 -0.46 12.78 -0.64
CA ARG A 39 -0.17 13.85 0.32
C ARG A 39 1.29 14.26 0.21
N LEU A 40 1.57 15.53 0.43
CA LEU A 40 2.96 15.98 0.60
C LEU A 40 3.52 15.32 1.87
N ALA A 41 4.77 14.83 1.80
CA ALA A 41 5.43 14.35 3.00
C ALA A 41 5.62 15.53 3.98
N PRO A 42 5.47 15.33 5.30
CA PRO A 42 5.68 16.39 6.27
C PRO A 42 7.09 16.96 6.10
N SER A 43 7.17 18.27 5.88
CA SER A 43 8.44 19.00 5.80
C SER A 43 8.98 19.20 7.22
N GLN A 44 10.31 19.20 7.38
CA GLN A 44 10.97 19.48 8.67
C GLN A 44 10.83 20.95 9.11
N GLN A 45 10.20 21.80 8.28
CA GLN A 45 9.93 23.19 8.61
C GLN A 45 8.56 23.31 9.27
N PRO A 46 8.38 24.20 10.25
CA PRO A 46 7.09 24.50 10.86
C PRO A 46 6.21 25.23 9.84
N GLN A 47 5.66 24.49 8.89
CA GLN A 47 4.57 24.94 8.03
C GLN A 47 3.25 24.66 8.76
N PRO A 48 2.24 25.54 8.63
CA PRO A 48 0.89 25.19 9.07
C PRO A 48 0.52 23.84 8.43
N ALA A 49 -0.14 22.96 9.19
CA ALA A 49 -0.51 21.61 8.76
C ALA A 49 -1.44 21.67 7.55
N MET A 50 -0.86 21.87 6.37
CA MET A 50 -1.53 21.94 5.10
C MET A 50 -1.78 20.48 4.71
N ASN A 51 -2.92 19.95 5.14
CA ASN A 51 -3.35 18.59 4.81
C ASN A 51 -3.86 18.55 3.36
N LEU A 52 -2.97 18.86 2.40
CA LEU A 52 -3.22 18.74 0.96
C LEU A 52 -3.21 17.27 0.60
N GLN A 53 -4.35 16.62 0.81
CA GLN A 53 -4.61 15.28 0.34
C GLN A 53 -5.47 15.36 -0.92
N VAL A 54 -4.91 14.95 -2.06
CA VAL A 54 -5.55 15.05 -3.38
C VAL A 54 -5.72 13.64 -3.96
N THR A 55 -6.80 13.42 -4.72
CA THR A 55 -7.11 12.14 -5.39
C THR A 55 -6.55 12.10 -6.80
N PHE A 56 -5.93 10.98 -7.14
CA PHE A 56 -5.41 10.70 -8.47
C PHE A 56 -5.82 9.30 -8.90
N GLU A 57 -5.94 9.08 -10.20
CA GLU A 57 -6.05 7.75 -10.77
C GLU A 57 -4.67 7.28 -11.24
N ILE A 58 -4.34 6.01 -10.99
CA ILE A 58 -3.14 5.39 -11.54
C ILE A 58 -3.39 5.07 -13.01
N ALA A 59 -2.71 5.80 -13.90
CA ALA A 59 -2.73 5.54 -15.33
C ALA A 59 -1.74 4.45 -15.75
N LYS A 60 -0.61 4.33 -15.04
CA LYS A 60 0.41 3.30 -15.31
C LYS A 60 1.28 3.03 -14.10
N ILE A 61 1.69 1.78 -13.93
CA ILE A 61 2.76 1.37 -13.01
C ILE A 61 3.85 0.62 -13.77
N GLN A 62 5.11 0.88 -13.40
CA GLN A 62 6.30 0.21 -13.92
C GLN A 62 7.17 -0.21 -12.73
N PRO A 63 6.96 -1.43 -12.20
CA PRO A 63 7.73 -1.94 -11.07
C PRO A 63 9.22 -2.06 -11.40
N THR A 64 10.06 -1.79 -10.41
CA THR A 64 11.52 -1.90 -10.55
C THR A 64 12.11 -2.56 -9.32
N GLY A 65 12.83 -3.66 -9.49
CA GLY A 65 13.58 -4.32 -8.43
C GLY A 65 12.76 -4.75 -7.21
N GLY A 66 11.47 -5.06 -7.37
CA GLY A 66 10.55 -5.41 -6.27
C GLY A 66 9.90 -4.22 -5.55
N ALA A 67 10.15 -2.98 -5.98
CA ALA A 67 9.39 -1.81 -5.55
C ALA A 67 8.23 -1.50 -6.51
N LEU A 68 7.39 -0.54 -6.15
CA LEU A 68 6.37 0.04 -7.04
C LEU A 68 6.97 0.73 -8.28
N GLY A 69 8.26 1.10 -8.24
CA GLY A 69 8.97 1.71 -9.35
C GLY A 69 8.39 3.05 -9.76
N THR A 70 8.12 3.24 -11.06
CA THR A 70 7.54 4.48 -11.59
C THR A 70 6.02 4.39 -11.66
N LEU A 71 5.34 5.41 -11.13
CA LEU A 71 3.89 5.59 -11.27
C LEU A 71 3.60 6.79 -12.16
N ARG A 72 2.62 6.65 -13.05
CA ARG A 72 1.99 7.77 -13.74
C ARG A 72 0.59 7.97 -13.17
N LEU A 73 0.35 9.15 -12.63
CA LEU A 73 -0.92 9.56 -12.05
C LEU A 73 -1.59 10.59 -12.95
N ILE A 74 -2.91 10.50 -13.08
CA ILE A 74 -3.74 11.54 -13.71
C ILE A 74 -4.70 12.10 -12.65
N PRO A 75 -5.00 13.41 -12.66
CA PRO A 75 -5.96 13.98 -11.71
C PRO A 75 -7.30 13.26 -11.79
N SER A 76 -7.93 13.03 -10.64
CA SER A 76 -9.24 12.38 -10.59
C SER A 76 -10.22 13.15 -9.74
N GLN A 77 -11.40 13.40 -10.31
CA GLN A 77 -12.55 13.98 -9.62
C GLN A 77 -13.36 12.93 -8.85
N GLN A 78 -12.97 11.65 -8.93
CA GLN A 78 -13.62 10.59 -8.17
C GLN A 78 -13.40 10.79 -6.67
N GLN A 79 -14.41 10.43 -5.89
CA GLN A 79 -14.30 10.49 -4.44
C GLN A 79 -13.16 9.60 -3.95
N ARG A 80 -12.55 10.02 -2.85
CA ARG A 80 -11.53 9.24 -2.16
C ARG A 80 -12.04 7.82 -1.94
N PRO A 81 -11.23 6.78 -2.21
CA PRO A 81 -11.55 5.42 -1.82
C PRO A 81 -11.76 5.38 -0.31
N THR A 82 -13.00 5.14 0.12
CA THR A 82 -13.28 4.77 1.48
C THR A 82 -12.86 3.32 1.64
N ALA A 83 -11.87 3.06 2.49
CA ALA A 83 -11.62 1.69 2.93
C ALA A 83 -12.79 1.31 3.85
N THR A 84 -13.79 0.65 3.27
CA THR A 84 -15.07 0.29 3.90
C THR A 84 -15.00 -1.00 4.71
N GLY A 85 -13.82 -1.60 4.86
CA GLY A 85 -13.66 -2.84 5.61
C GLY A 85 -13.71 -2.64 7.12
N SER A 86 -14.26 -3.61 7.82
CA SER A 86 -14.15 -3.73 9.28
C SER A 86 -12.74 -4.14 9.68
N PRO A 87 -12.28 -3.80 10.91
CA PRO A 87 -11.00 -4.28 11.43
C PRO A 87 -11.01 -5.80 11.72
N SER A 88 -12.17 -6.45 11.55
CA SER A 88 -12.39 -7.89 11.71
C SER A 88 -13.00 -8.48 10.45
N PHE A 89 -12.73 -9.76 10.18
CA PHE A 89 -13.36 -10.51 9.10
C PHE A 89 -13.58 -11.97 9.52
N THR A 90 -14.56 -12.64 8.90
CA THR A 90 -14.79 -14.07 9.11
C THR A 90 -13.80 -14.87 8.28
N VAL A 91 -13.22 -15.93 8.84
CA VAL A 91 -12.26 -16.81 8.16
C VAL A 91 -13.02 -17.92 7.44
N ALA A 92 -12.82 -18.08 6.13
CA ALA A 92 -13.35 -19.23 5.37
C ALA A 92 -12.31 -20.33 5.14
N GLY A 93 -11.01 -19.99 5.18
CA GLY A 93 -9.93 -20.94 4.92
C GLY A 93 -8.82 -20.80 5.94
N LEU A 94 -8.38 -21.93 6.48
CA LEU A 94 -7.17 -22.06 7.28
C LEU A 94 -6.31 -23.16 6.67
N GLN A 95 -5.06 -22.83 6.33
CA GLN A 95 -4.11 -23.77 5.75
C GLN A 95 -2.77 -23.70 6.48
N LEU A 96 -2.15 -24.85 6.73
CA LEU A 96 -0.77 -24.92 7.18
C LEU A 96 0.14 -24.86 5.96
N VAL A 97 1.01 -23.85 5.90
CA VAL A 97 1.94 -23.68 4.78
C VAL A 97 3.25 -24.38 5.15
N SER A 98 3.42 -25.62 4.69
CA SER A 98 4.50 -26.53 5.14
C SER A 98 5.89 -26.24 4.57
N ASN A 99 6.11 -25.12 3.88
CA ASN A 99 7.35 -24.81 3.15
C ASN A 99 8.31 -23.87 3.90
N PHE A 100 7.99 -23.48 5.13
CA PHE A 100 8.86 -22.71 6.03
C PHE A 100 9.23 -23.58 7.24
N GLU A 101 10.45 -23.45 7.74
CA GLU A 101 10.99 -24.10 8.97
C GLU A 101 10.03 -24.03 10.19
N ALA A 102 9.09 -23.09 10.18
CA ALA A 102 8.14 -22.85 11.27
C ALA A 102 6.68 -23.26 10.96
N ALA A 103 6.32 -23.68 9.73
CA ALA A 103 4.96 -23.98 9.28
C ALA A 103 3.91 -22.86 9.59
N PRO A 104 3.97 -21.70 8.91
CA PRO A 104 3.02 -20.61 9.13
C PRO A 104 1.58 -21.01 8.78
N VAL A 105 0.64 -20.38 9.46
CA VAL A 105 -0.80 -20.58 9.23
C VAL A 105 -1.29 -19.49 8.26
N GLN A 106 -1.87 -19.89 7.14
CA GLN A 106 -2.52 -18.99 6.21
C GLN A 106 -4.02 -18.90 6.49
N LEU A 107 -4.50 -17.69 6.67
CA LEU A 107 -5.91 -17.36 6.83
C LEU A 107 -6.44 -16.68 5.56
N THR A 108 -7.63 -17.10 5.12
CA THR A 108 -8.33 -16.52 3.98
C THR A 108 -9.67 -15.94 4.44
N PRO A 109 -9.95 -14.65 4.19
CA PRO A 109 -11.24 -14.05 4.50
C PRO A 109 -12.40 -14.73 3.75
N SER A 110 -13.57 -14.79 4.37
CA SER A 110 -14.73 -15.50 3.83
C SER A 110 -15.47 -14.78 2.72
N GLN A 111 -15.35 -13.45 2.65
CA GLN A 111 -15.94 -12.66 1.59
C GLN A 111 -14.94 -11.61 1.10
N GLN A 112 -14.96 -11.41 -0.22
CA GLN A 112 -14.19 -10.35 -0.86
C GLN A 112 -14.68 -8.99 -0.36
N GLY A 113 -13.76 -8.05 -0.13
CA GLY A 113 -14.07 -6.70 0.34
C GLY A 113 -14.35 -6.52 1.85
N GLN A 114 -14.40 -7.60 2.66
CA GLN A 114 -14.63 -7.46 4.11
C GLN A 114 -13.39 -7.05 4.91
N ALA A 115 -12.21 -7.51 4.47
CA ALA A 115 -10.94 -7.17 5.09
C ALA A 115 -10.20 -6.20 4.18
N SER A 116 -9.99 -4.96 4.64
CA SER A 116 -9.27 -3.94 3.86
C SER A 116 -8.16 -3.29 4.66
N VAL A 117 -7.17 -2.78 3.95
CA VAL A 117 -6.02 -2.06 4.49
C VAL A 117 -5.69 -0.86 3.61
N LEU A 118 -5.17 0.18 4.24
CA LEU A 118 -4.52 1.30 3.56
C LEU A 118 -3.03 1.02 3.50
N VAL A 119 -2.47 1.01 2.30
CA VAL A 119 -1.03 0.82 2.07
C VAL A 119 -0.46 2.15 1.64
N THR A 120 0.51 2.69 2.39
CA THR A 120 1.15 3.97 2.09
C THR A 120 2.60 3.77 1.71
N ALA A 121 2.98 4.28 0.54
CA ALA A 121 4.33 4.21 0.01
C ALA A 121 4.89 5.62 -0.24
N THR A 122 6.22 5.75 -0.14
CA THR A 122 6.93 7.02 -0.37
C THR A 122 7.44 7.12 -1.81
N PHE A 123 7.26 8.31 -2.38
CA PHE A 123 7.65 8.64 -3.73
C PHE A 123 8.30 10.02 -3.81
N GLN A 124 9.01 10.27 -4.89
CA GLN A 124 9.45 11.59 -5.31
C GLN A 124 8.78 11.97 -6.62
N ILE A 125 8.42 13.25 -6.75
CA ILE A 125 7.94 13.79 -8.02
C ILE A 125 9.12 13.82 -9.00
N ALA A 126 8.97 13.09 -10.10
CA ALA A 126 9.95 13.04 -11.18
C ALA A 126 9.61 14.06 -12.27
N THR A 127 8.33 14.15 -12.66
CA THR A 127 7.88 15.04 -13.73
C THR A 127 6.43 15.41 -13.54
N VAL A 128 6.06 16.65 -13.91
CA VAL A 128 4.68 17.10 -14.02
C VAL A 128 4.45 17.50 -15.47
N GLU A 129 3.42 16.92 -16.09
CA GLU A 129 3.02 17.21 -17.46
C GLU A 129 1.81 18.13 -17.45
N PHE A 130 1.83 19.16 -18.29
CA PHE A 130 0.73 20.10 -18.46
C PHE A 130 -0.03 19.84 -19.76
N SER A 131 -1.34 20.08 -19.74
CA SER A 131 -2.16 20.16 -20.94
C SER A 131 -1.88 21.47 -21.70
N PRO A 132 -2.35 21.60 -22.96
CA PRO A 132 -2.31 22.89 -23.67
C PRO A 132 -3.08 24.02 -22.98
N SER A 133 -4.06 23.69 -22.13
CA SER A 133 -4.79 24.64 -21.26
C SER A 133 -4.03 25.04 -19.99
N PHE A 134 -2.78 24.56 -19.83
CA PHE A 134 -1.95 24.80 -18.64
C PHE A 134 -2.53 24.20 -17.34
N GLU A 135 -3.26 23.09 -17.46
CA GLU A 135 -3.73 22.28 -16.34
C GLU A 135 -2.79 21.07 -16.15
N ILE A 136 -2.75 20.48 -14.95
CA ILE A 136 -1.96 19.26 -14.73
C ILE A 136 -2.62 18.12 -15.52
N ALA A 137 -1.92 17.58 -16.51
CA ALA A 137 -2.38 16.42 -17.28
C ALA A 137 -1.96 15.11 -16.62
N SER A 138 -0.70 15.04 -16.15
CA SER A 138 -0.21 13.86 -15.43
C SER A 138 0.99 14.18 -14.53
N ILE A 139 1.22 13.32 -13.53
CA ILE A 139 2.36 13.39 -12.64
C ILE A 139 3.08 12.05 -12.68
N MET A 140 4.38 12.08 -12.98
CA MET A 140 5.24 10.91 -12.85
C MET A 140 5.97 10.92 -11.51
N LEU A 141 5.87 9.80 -10.81
CA LEU A 141 6.46 9.60 -9.48
C LEU A 141 7.42 8.41 -9.52
N ASN A 142 8.54 8.53 -8.81
CA ASN A 142 9.47 7.42 -8.59
C ASN A 142 9.42 6.97 -7.15
N SER A 143 9.20 5.68 -6.93
CA SER A 143 9.22 5.07 -5.61
C SER A 143 10.60 5.22 -4.99
N THR A 144 10.65 5.62 -3.72
CA THR A 144 11.91 5.80 -2.99
C THR A 144 12.29 4.61 -2.12
N SER A 145 11.39 3.62 -1.98
CA SER A 145 11.58 2.48 -1.08
C SER A 145 10.74 1.28 -1.52
N LYS A 146 11.20 0.07 -1.19
CA LYS A 146 10.39 -1.16 -1.26
C LYS A 146 9.46 -1.29 -0.05
N GLN A 147 9.62 -0.42 0.94
CA GLN A 147 8.89 -0.48 2.18
C GLN A 147 7.61 0.33 2.10
N VAL A 148 6.54 -0.21 2.68
CA VAL A 148 5.22 0.39 2.74
C VAL A 148 4.69 0.32 4.16
N ALA A 149 3.98 1.35 4.58
CA ALA A 149 3.24 1.35 5.83
C ALA A 149 1.86 0.76 5.58
N VAL A 150 1.40 -0.16 6.42
CA VAL A 150 0.06 -0.76 6.31
C VAL A 150 -0.77 -0.36 7.52
N GLN A 151 -1.98 0.13 7.27
CA GLN A 151 -2.92 0.56 8.31
C GLN A 151 -4.28 -0.10 8.09
N LEU A 152 -4.95 -0.45 9.18
CA LEU A 152 -6.36 -0.84 9.12
C LEU A 152 -7.24 0.42 9.04
N PRO A 153 -8.38 0.38 8.33
CA PRO A 153 -9.34 1.48 8.33
C PRO A 153 -9.84 1.76 9.74
N GLY A 154 -9.95 3.04 10.10
CA GLY A 154 -10.40 3.45 11.45
C GLY A 154 -9.37 3.26 12.56
N ALA A 155 -8.26 2.55 12.32
CA ALA A 155 -7.11 2.58 13.22
C ALA A 155 -6.38 3.93 13.03
N GLY A 156 -6.73 4.91 13.87
CA GLY A 156 -5.93 6.13 13.99
C GLY A 156 -4.48 5.80 14.36
N PRO A 157 -3.53 6.74 14.20
CA PRO A 157 -2.18 6.54 14.74
C PRO A 157 -2.29 6.26 16.24
N GLY A 158 -2.05 5.02 16.64
CA GLY A 158 -2.08 4.63 18.04
C GLY A 158 -1.02 5.41 18.83
N PRO A 159 -1.21 5.62 20.14
CA PRO A 159 -0.24 6.32 20.96
C PRO A 159 1.03 5.48 21.08
N GLY A 160 2.04 5.78 20.27
CA GLY A 160 3.43 5.38 20.49
C GLY A 160 4.10 4.54 19.41
N ASP A 161 3.37 3.92 18.48
CA ASP A 161 3.99 3.12 17.42
C ASP A 161 3.45 3.54 16.05
N GLY A 162 4.36 3.75 15.11
CA GLY A 162 4.01 4.08 13.74
C GLY A 162 3.19 2.95 13.10
N ALA A 163 2.57 3.22 11.95
CA ALA A 163 1.97 2.15 11.17
C ALA A 163 3.01 1.04 10.89
N PRO A 164 2.65 -0.25 11.05
CA PRO A 164 3.58 -1.34 10.82
C PRO A 164 4.13 -1.28 9.39
N MET A 165 5.45 -1.42 9.29
CA MET A 165 6.16 -1.35 8.01
C MET A 165 6.34 -2.74 7.42
N PHE A 166 6.14 -2.84 6.13
CA PHE A 166 6.26 -4.06 5.35
C PHE A 166 7.19 -3.84 4.17
N GLU A 167 7.85 -4.90 3.71
CA GLU A 167 8.55 -4.92 2.44
C GLU A 167 7.66 -5.56 1.36
N ILE A 168 7.65 -4.96 0.17
CA ILE A 168 7.05 -5.56 -1.01
C ILE A 168 7.93 -6.74 -1.45
N ALA A 169 7.45 -7.95 -1.20
CA ALA A 169 8.13 -9.18 -1.58
C ALA A 169 7.84 -9.57 -3.04
N ASN A 170 6.62 -9.30 -3.50
CA ASN A 170 6.21 -9.57 -4.87
C ASN A 170 5.11 -8.60 -5.31
N LEU A 171 5.12 -8.22 -6.58
CA LEU A 171 4.12 -7.37 -7.20
C LEU A 171 3.73 -7.95 -8.55
N GLN A 172 2.50 -8.43 -8.64
CA GLN A 172 1.93 -9.00 -9.85
C GLN A 172 1.07 -7.95 -10.54
N LEU A 173 1.32 -7.74 -11.83
CA LEU A 173 0.47 -6.89 -12.66
C LEU A 173 -0.55 -7.74 -13.42
N THR A 174 -1.73 -7.16 -13.66
CA THR A 174 -2.71 -7.72 -14.58
C THR A 174 -2.22 -7.59 -16.02
N ALA A 175 -2.90 -8.24 -16.97
CA ALA A 175 -2.60 -8.08 -18.40
C ALA A 175 -2.73 -6.62 -18.89
N GLY A 176 -3.55 -5.81 -18.20
CA GLY A 176 -3.69 -4.37 -18.47
C GLY A 176 -2.59 -3.50 -17.87
N GLY A 177 -1.64 -4.09 -17.13
CA GLY A 177 -0.56 -3.37 -16.45
C GLY A 177 -0.96 -2.70 -15.14
N ASP A 178 -2.14 -3.01 -14.60
CA ASP A 178 -2.57 -2.57 -13.26
C ASP A 178 -2.03 -3.50 -12.17
N ILE A 179 -2.01 -3.06 -10.91
CA ILE A 179 -1.68 -3.95 -9.80
C ILE A 179 -2.79 -5.01 -9.68
N GLY A 180 -2.43 -6.29 -9.82
CA GLY A 180 -3.34 -7.40 -9.61
C GLY A 180 -3.26 -7.93 -8.17
N MET A 181 -2.06 -8.32 -7.75
CA MET A 181 -1.78 -8.84 -6.41
C MET A 181 -0.45 -8.31 -5.91
N MET A 182 -0.36 -8.01 -4.62
CA MET A 182 0.85 -7.58 -3.95
C MET A 182 1.07 -8.45 -2.72
N GLN A 183 2.30 -8.93 -2.56
CA GLN A 183 2.74 -9.67 -1.38
C GLN A 183 3.62 -8.78 -0.53
N LEU A 184 3.26 -8.67 0.75
CA LEU A 184 3.90 -7.83 1.73
C LEU A 184 4.42 -8.71 2.87
N ASN A 185 5.69 -8.55 3.24
CA ASN A 185 6.27 -9.21 4.41
C ASN A 185 6.51 -8.18 5.51
N LEU A 186 6.10 -8.48 6.75
CA LEU A 186 6.30 -7.57 7.87
C LEU A 186 7.80 -7.39 8.16
N LEU A 187 8.24 -6.14 8.28
CA LEU A 187 9.61 -5.81 8.64
C LEU A 187 9.82 -6.03 10.15
N GLY A 188 10.98 -6.59 10.52
CA GLY A 188 11.35 -6.84 11.92
C GLY A 188 10.90 -8.20 12.48
N HIS A 189 10.37 -9.11 11.66
CA HIS A 189 10.09 -10.52 12.01
C HIS A 189 10.90 -11.53 11.16
N GLY A 190 12.15 -11.19 10.82
CA GLY A 190 13.12 -12.23 10.49
C GLY A 190 13.49 -13.02 11.75
N PRO A 191 13.83 -14.32 11.67
CA PRO A 191 14.35 -15.04 12.82
C PRO A 191 15.55 -14.24 13.34
N LYS A 192 15.57 -13.93 14.65
CA LYS A 192 16.84 -13.61 15.30
C LYS A 192 17.71 -14.82 15.07
N ARG A 193 18.69 -14.71 14.16
CA ARG A 193 19.81 -15.65 14.12
C ARG A 193 20.47 -15.56 15.49
N ALA A 194 20.16 -16.53 16.34
CA ALA A 194 20.96 -16.87 17.50
C ALA A 194 22.15 -17.71 17.03
#